data_AF-A0A431L3Q7-F1
#
_entry.id   AF-A0A431L3Q7-F1
#
_cell.length_a   1.000
_cell.length_b   1.000
_cell.length_c   1.000
_cell.angle_alpha   90.00
_cell.angle_beta   90.00
_cell.angle_gamma   90.00
#
_symmetry.space_group_name_H-M   'P 1'
#
loop_
_entity.id
_entity.type
_entity.pdbx_description
1 polymer ?
#
loop_
_entity_poly.entity_id
_entity_poly.type
_entity_poly.pdbx_seq_one_letter_code
_entity_poly.pdbx_strand_id
1 'polypeptide(L)'
;MRHSNTHTWLLVMIVLNMIGSACTLFVTLGTAGKVFRLEPVVQELVLTYRQEALHRHRLALANANKHPENVEARALVAEAQRQIDLGDQLVTEGEAATALSFYRSTFPLIEKMENQLKCGESSCDIE
;
A
#
# COMPACT_ATOMS: atom_id res chain seq x y z
N MET A 1 -27.51 53.61 -34.54
CA MET A 1 -27.91 53.47 -33.12
C MET A 1 -28.15 51.98 -32.85
N ARG A 2 -27.11 51.31 -32.33
CA ARG A 2 -27.06 50.78 -30.95
C ARG A 2 -27.93 49.51 -30.80
N HIS A 3 -27.44 48.40 -31.35
CA HIS A 3 -26.80 47.30 -30.61
C HIS A 3 -27.78 46.55 -29.69
N SER A 4 -28.42 45.50 -30.24
CA SER A 4 -28.90 44.35 -29.47
C SER A 4 -27.67 43.55 -29.02
N ASN A 5 -27.06 44.01 -27.93
CA ASN A 5 -25.85 43.47 -27.34
C ASN A 5 -26.19 42.70 -26.06
N THR A 6 -27.35 42.05 -25.99
CA THR A 6 -27.82 41.35 -24.79
C THR A 6 -27.53 39.85 -24.83
N HIS A 7 -27.47 39.24 -26.03
CA HIS A 7 -27.17 37.81 -26.18
C HIS A 7 -25.67 37.49 -26.06
N THR A 8 -24.80 38.42 -26.42
CA THR A 8 -23.34 38.26 -26.33
C THR A 8 -22.86 38.19 -24.88
N TRP A 9 -23.49 38.94 -23.98
CA TRP A 9 -23.12 38.95 -22.55
C TRP A 9 -23.55 37.68 -21.82
N LEU A 10 -24.68 37.07 -22.21
CA LEU A 10 -25.16 35.81 -21.64
C LEU A 10 -24.22 34.65 -21.99
N LEU A 11 -23.73 34.58 -23.23
CA LEU A 11 -22.76 33.56 -23.64
C LEU A 11 -21.40 33.75 -22.96
N VAL A 12 -20.93 34.99 -22.81
CA VAL A 12 -19.67 35.29 -22.10
C VAL A 12 -19.77 34.91 -20.61
N MET A 13 -20.91 35.15 -19.96
CA MET A 13 -21.14 34.76 -18.56
C MET A 13 -21.21 33.24 -18.36
N ILE A 14 -21.79 32.48 -19.30
CA ILE A 14 -21.84 31.00 -19.22
C ILE A 14 -20.44 30.39 -19.42
N VAL A 15 -19.64 30.91 -20.35
CA VAL A 15 -18.26 30.43 -20.57
C VAL A 15 -17.36 30.79 -19.38
N LEU A 16 -17.51 31.97 -18.78
CA LEU A 16 -16.77 32.36 -17.56
C LEU A 16 -17.13 31.48 -16.34
N ASN A 17 -18.38 31.02 -16.22
CA ASN A 17 -18.80 30.16 -15.12
C ASN A 17 -18.33 28.70 -15.28
N MET A 18 -18.22 28.22 -16.54
CA MET A 18 -17.62 26.90 -16.84
C MET A 18 -16.10 26.86 -16.59
N ILE A 19 -15.40 27.99 -16.71
CA ILE A 19 -13.96 28.08 -16.42
C ILE A 19 -13.70 28.26 -14.90
N GLY A 20 -14.59 28.96 -14.18
CA GLY A 20 -14.49 29.14 -12.72
C GLY A 20 -14.82 27.88 -11.89
N SER A 21 -15.69 27.01 -12.40
CA SER A 21 -16.09 25.79 -11.69
C SER A 21 -15.20 24.58 -11.96
N ALA A 22 -14.27 24.67 -12.92
CA ALA A 22 -13.23 23.67 -13.14
C ALA A 22 -11.97 23.92 -12.29
N CYS A 23 -11.78 25.14 -11.77
CA CYS A 23 -10.59 25.54 -11.02
C CYS A 23 -10.75 25.51 -9.49
N THR A 24 -11.97 25.30 -8.97
CA THR A 24 -12.25 25.31 -7.51
C THR A 24 -12.42 23.93 -6.88
N LEU A 25 -12.54 22.86 -7.68
CA LEU A 25 -12.47 21.48 -7.18
C LEU A 25 -11.03 20.94 -7.06
N PHE A 26 -10.03 21.79 -7.31
CA PHE A 26 -8.61 21.47 -7.06
C PHE A 26 -8.14 21.86 -5.64
N VAL A 27 -8.99 22.47 -4.81
CA VAL A 27 -8.59 23.12 -3.54
C VAL A 27 -8.86 22.28 -2.28
N THR A 28 -9.16 20.98 -2.41
CA THR A 28 -9.08 20.06 -1.25
C THR A 28 -8.02 18.96 -1.44
N LEU A 29 -6.96 19.22 -2.22
CA LEU A 29 -5.69 18.52 -2.06
C LEU A 29 -4.92 19.15 -0.89
N GLY A 30 -5.55 19.10 0.28
CA GLY A 30 -4.93 19.34 1.58
C GLY A 30 -4.24 18.09 2.09
N THR A 31 -3.42 17.45 1.25
CA THR A 31 -2.31 16.63 1.71
C THR A 31 -1.19 16.81 0.71
N ALA A 32 -0.02 17.20 1.22
CA ALA A 32 1.21 17.23 0.47
C ALA A 32 1.64 15.79 0.12
N GLY A 33 0.88 15.12 -0.76
CA GLY A 33 1.38 13.98 -1.47
C GLY A 33 2.39 14.52 -2.48
N LYS A 34 3.68 14.33 -2.22
CA LYS A 34 4.69 14.43 -3.28
C LYS A 34 4.14 13.64 -4.47
N VAL A 35 3.79 14.33 -5.55
CA VAL A 35 3.40 13.67 -6.81
C VAL A 35 4.69 13.06 -7.35
N PHE A 36 5.03 11.89 -6.80
CA PHE A 36 6.26 11.20 -7.07
C PHE A 36 6.04 10.43 -8.37
N ARG A 37 6.70 10.89 -9.43
CA ARG A 37 6.93 10.06 -10.62
C ARG A 37 7.86 8.93 -10.21
N LEU A 38 7.28 7.84 -9.70
CA LEU A 38 7.97 6.55 -9.73
C LEU A 38 8.05 6.12 -11.19
N GLU A 39 9.17 5.52 -11.56
CA GLU A 39 9.25 4.78 -12.81
C GLU A 39 8.16 3.68 -12.76
N PRO A 40 7.33 3.53 -13.79
CA PRO A 40 6.17 2.63 -13.75
C PRO A 40 6.56 1.19 -13.38
N VAL A 41 7.78 0.78 -13.74
CA VAL A 41 8.39 -0.51 -13.38
C VAL A 41 8.52 -0.70 -11.86
N VAL A 42 8.87 0.35 -11.11
CA VAL A 42 9.03 0.26 -9.65
C VAL A 42 7.68 0.08 -8.97
N GLN A 43 6.63 0.76 -9.47
CA GLN A 43 5.28 0.60 -8.93
C GLN A 43 4.74 -0.81 -9.16
N GLU A 44 4.89 -1.33 -10.37
CA GLU A 44 4.45 -2.70 -10.71
C GLU A 44 5.17 -3.76 -9.86
N LEU A 45 6.48 -3.60 -9.66
CA LEU A 45 7.27 -4.50 -8.83
C LEU A 45 6.79 -4.51 -7.37
N VAL A 46 6.50 -3.34 -6.82
CA VAL A 46 6.03 -3.17 -5.44
C VAL A 46 4.67 -3.81 -5.24
N LEU A 47 3.73 -3.63 -6.17
CA LEU A 47 2.43 -4.29 -6.13
C LEU A 47 2.56 -5.82 -6.19
N THR A 48 3.46 -6.32 -7.03
CA THR A 48 3.73 -7.76 -7.15
C THR A 48 4.24 -8.35 -5.84
N TYR A 49 5.25 -7.74 -5.23
CA TYR A 49 5.80 -8.21 -3.95
C TYR A 49 4.81 -8.06 -2.79
N ARG A 50 4.01 -7.00 -2.78
CA ARG A 50 2.93 -6.83 -1.81
C ARG A 50 1.91 -7.97 -1.88
N GLN A 51 1.48 -8.32 -3.10
CA GLN A 51 0.51 -9.41 -3.30
C GLN A 51 1.09 -10.75 -2.84
N GLU A 52 2.35 -11.03 -3.16
CA GLU A 52 3.03 -12.25 -2.72
C GLU A 52 3.18 -12.30 -1.20
N ALA A 53 3.57 -11.19 -0.56
CA ALA A 53 3.68 -11.09 0.89
C ALA A 53 2.33 -11.36 1.58
N LEU A 54 1.24 -10.78 1.09
CA LEU A 54 -0.12 -11.01 1.60
C LEU A 54 -0.57 -12.46 1.41
N HIS A 55 -0.27 -13.06 0.25
CA HIS A 55 -0.63 -14.44 -0.03
C HIS A 55 0.08 -15.39 0.94
N ARG A 56 1.40 -15.27 1.08
CA ARG A 56 2.19 -16.08 2.02
C ARG A 56 1.76 -15.83 3.46
N HIS A 57 1.53 -14.58 3.84
CA HIS A 57 1.07 -14.24 5.19
C HIS A 57 -0.25 -14.92 5.54
N ARG A 58 -1.21 -14.99 4.60
CA ARG A 58 -2.48 -15.70 4.83
C ARG A 58 -2.26 -17.19 5.10
N LEU A 59 -1.41 -17.84 4.31
CA LEU A 59 -1.08 -19.26 4.51
C LEU A 59 -0.36 -19.48 5.84
N ALA A 60 0.59 -18.62 6.16
CA ALA A 60 1.33 -18.58 7.41
C ALA A 60 0.40 -18.46 8.63
N LEU A 61 -0.53 -17.50 8.60
CA LEU A 61 -1.52 -17.30 9.64
C LEU A 61 -2.43 -18.52 9.81
N ALA A 62 -2.91 -19.09 8.70
CA ALA A 62 -3.73 -20.29 8.74
C ALA A 62 -2.99 -21.48 9.35
N ASN A 63 -1.69 -21.63 9.09
CA ASN A 63 -0.87 -22.68 9.67
C ASN A 63 -0.56 -22.43 11.16
N ALA A 64 -0.15 -21.22 11.54
CA ALA A 64 0.09 -20.86 12.94
C ALA A 64 -1.17 -21.02 13.80
N ASN A 65 -2.36 -20.75 13.26
CA ASN A 65 -3.63 -20.96 13.96
C ASN A 65 -3.95 -22.43 14.25
N LYS A 66 -3.34 -23.39 13.55
CA LYS A 66 -3.47 -24.83 13.84
C LYS A 66 -2.65 -25.25 15.06
N HIS A 67 -1.66 -24.44 15.45
CA HIS A 67 -0.73 -24.70 16.56
C HIS A 67 -0.78 -23.54 17.57
N PRO A 68 -1.92 -23.31 18.23
CA PRO A 68 -2.10 -22.16 19.12
C PRO A 68 -1.13 -22.14 20.31
N GLU A 69 -0.58 -23.30 20.69
CA GLU A 69 0.46 -23.49 21.71
C GLU A 69 1.83 -22.93 21.29
N ASN A 70 2.10 -22.82 19.98
CA ASN A 70 3.36 -22.28 19.48
C ASN A 70 3.32 -20.74 19.44
N VAL A 71 3.59 -20.14 20.60
CA VAL A 71 3.58 -18.68 20.78
C VAL A 71 4.61 -17.99 19.88
N GLU A 72 5.76 -18.61 19.63
CA GLU A 72 6.82 -18.05 18.78
C GLU A 72 6.39 -17.99 17.31
N ALA A 73 5.78 -19.05 16.79
CA ALA A 73 5.21 -19.05 15.45
C ALA A 73 4.18 -17.93 15.26
N ARG A 74 3.30 -17.72 16.24
CA ARG A 74 2.32 -16.62 16.21
C ARG A 74 2.99 -15.24 16.26
N ALA A 75 4.05 -15.08 17.04
CA ALA A 75 4.81 -13.84 17.11
C ALA A 75 5.48 -13.51 15.76
N LEU A 76 6.03 -14.52 15.08
CA LEU A 76 6.62 -14.37 13.75
C LEU A 76 5.59 -13.98 12.67
N VAL A 77 4.39 -14.59 12.68
CA VAL A 77 3.30 -14.18 11.79
C VAL A 77 2.85 -12.75 12.07
N ALA A 78 2.73 -12.36 13.34
CA ALA A 78 2.37 -11.00 13.72
C ALA A 78 3.43 -9.98 13.26
N GLU A 79 4.71 -10.32 13.39
CA GLU A 79 5.79 -9.49 12.87
C GLU A 79 5.72 -9.36 11.34
N ALA A 80 5.44 -10.44 10.62
CA ALA A 80 5.27 -10.38 9.17
C ALA A 80 4.12 -9.43 8.78
N GLN A 81 3.01 -9.41 9.52
CA GLN A 81 1.93 -8.44 9.29
C GLN A 81 2.40 -7.00 9.50
N ARG A 82 3.17 -6.72 10.58
CA ARG A 82 3.71 -5.38 10.84
C ARG A 82 4.58 -4.88 9.68
N GLN A 83 5.40 -5.76 9.09
CA GLN A 83 6.22 -5.41 7.94
C GLN A 83 5.36 -5.06 6.71
N ILE A 84 4.25 -5.79 6.48
CA ILE A 84 3.29 -5.46 5.41
C ILE A 84 2.66 -4.10 5.64
N ASP A 85 2.21 -3.81 6.88
CA ASP A 85 1.56 -2.53 7.21
C ASP A 85 2.52 -1.34 7.04
N LEU A 86 3.78 -1.49 7.44
CA LEU A 86 4.82 -0.49 7.21
C LEU A 86 5.10 -0.29 5.72
N GLY A 87 5.14 -1.37 4.94
CA GLY A 87 5.24 -1.30 3.49
C GLY A 87 4.06 -0.54 2.86
N ASP A 88 2.83 -0.81 3.31
CA ASP A 88 1.62 -0.14 2.85
C ASP A 88 1.66 1.36 3.15
N GLN A 89 2.10 1.74 4.36
CA GLN A 89 2.31 3.13 4.74
C GLN A 89 3.34 3.81 3.82
N LEU A 90 4.50 3.18 3.61
CA LEU A 90 5.55 3.73 2.75
C LEU A 90 5.10 3.89 1.30
N VAL A 91 4.25 2.99 0.79
CA VAL A 91 3.64 3.16 -0.54
C VAL A 91 2.77 4.42 -0.58
N THR A 92 1.98 4.68 0.48
CA THR A 92 1.15 5.89 0.55
C THR A 92 1.96 7.18 0.68
N GLU A 93 3.14 7.10 1.30
CA GLU A 93 4.10 8.20 1.43
C GLU A 93 4.96 8.42 0.16
N GLY A 94 4.86 7.52 -0.82
CA GLY A 94 5.60 7.57 -2.08
C GLY A 94 6.99 6.92 -2.02
N GLU A 95 7.34 6.26 -0.93
CA GLU A 95 8.61 5.57 -0.69
C GLU A 95 8.58 4.11 -1.17
N ALA A 96 8.23 3.90 -2.43
CA ALA A 96 7.98 2.56 -2.97
C ALA A 96 9.22 1.64 -2.95
N ALA A 97 10.43 2.18 -3.15
CA ALA A 97 11.68 1.41 -3.04
C ALA A 97 11.92 0.92 -1.60
N THR A 98 11.64 1.76 -0.60
CA THR A 98 11.71 1.40 0.82
C THR A 98 10.63 0.37 1.13
N ALA A 99 9.39 0.58 0.67
CA ALA A 99 8.29 -0.36 0.85
C ALA A 99 8.61 -1.77 0.33
N LEU A 100 9.30 -1.87 -0.82
CA LEU A 100 9.74 -3.16 -1.37
C LEU A 100 10.62 -3.94 -0.38
N SER A 101 11.49 -3.25 0.37
CA SER A 101 12.33 -3.88 1.39
C SER A 101 11.49 -4.50 2.51
N PHE A 102 10.46 -3.77 2.95
CA PHE A 102 9.51 -4.24 3.96
C PHE A 102 8.69 -5.44 3.48
N TYR A 103 8.20 -5.44 2.23
CA TYR A 103 7.52 -6.64 1.72
C TYR A 103 8.44 -7.85 1.62
N ARG A 104 9.71 -7.65 1.24
CA ARG A 104 10.71 -8.73 1.17
C ARG A 104 11.09 -9.29 2.55
N SER A 105 11.11 -8.46 3.59
CA SER A 105 11.45 -8.91 4.96
C SER A 105 10.40 -9.87 5.54
N THR A 106 9.18 -9.91 4.98
CA THR A 106 8.14 -10.86 5.39
C THR A 106 8.51 -12.32 5.11
N PHE A 107 9.26 -12.58 4.04
CA PHE A 107 9.58 -13.95 3.59
C PHE A 107 10.42 -14.73 4.60
N PRO A 108 11.56 -14.22 5.11
CA PRO A 108 12.33 -14.93 6.13
C PRO A 108 11.58 -15.07 7.47
N LEU A 109 10.63 -14.18 7.78
CA LEU A 109 9.79 -14.32 8.98
C LEU A 109 8.83 -15.51 8.85
N ILE A 110 8.23 -15.66 7.67
CA ILE A 110 7.35 -16.79 7.36
C ILE A 110 8.14 -18.10 7.35
N GLU A 111 9.34 -18.11 6.75
CA GLU A 111 10.22 -19.28 6.77
C GLU A 111 10.62 -19.68 8.21
N LYS A 112 11.01 -18.71 9.04
CA LYS A 112 11.29 -18.96 10.46
C LYS A 112 10.08 -19.52 11.19
N MET A 113 8.90 -19.01 10.89
CA MET A 113 7.65 -19.50 11.49
C MET A 113 7.39 -20.96 11.08
N GLU A 114 7.56 -21.30 9.81
CA GLU A 114 7.43 -22.68 9.33
C GLU A 114 8.43 -23.61 10.00
N ASN A 115 9.66 -23.14 10.22
CA ASN A 115 10.67 -23.89 10.97
C ASN A 115 10.24 -24.07 12.43
N GLN A 116 9.71 -23.04 13.10
CA GLN A 116 9.19 -23.18 14.46
C GLN A 116 8.04 -24.19 14.56
N LEU A 117 7.16 -24.24 13.55
CA LEU A 117 6.08 -25.22 13.51
C LEU A 117 6.60 -26.65 13.27
N LYS A 118 7.61 -26.83 12.42
CA LYS A 118 8.25 -28.14 12.18
C LYS A 118 9.03 -28.62 13.41
N CYS A 119 9.74 -27.72 14.07
CA CYS A 119 10.61 -28.02 15.21
C CYS A 119 9.85 -28.18 16.54
N GLY A 120 8.61 -27.66 16.62
CA GLY A 120 7.72 -27.89 17.76
C GLY A 120 7.25 -29.34 17.92
N GLU A 121 7.39 -30.17 16.88
CA GLU A 121 7.12 -31.62 16.92
C GLU A 121 8.38 -32.46 17.23
N SER A 122 9.57 -31.93 16.96
CA SER A 122 10.84 -32.58 17.30
C SER A 122 11.92 -31.52 17.41
N SER A 123 12.57 -31.43 18.59
CA SER A 123 13.67 -30.52 18.92
C SER A 123 14.53 -30.17 17.69
N CYS A 124 14.59 -28.88 17.36
CA CYS A 124 15.66 -28.37 16.50
C CYS A 124 16.68 -27.65 17.37
N ASP A 125 17.49 -28.43 18.05
CA ASP A 125 18.83 -28.00 18.42
C ASP A 125 19.66 -27.97 17.13
N ILE A 126 19.96 -26.77 16.64
CA ILE A 126 21.01 -26.59 15.65
C ILE A 126 22.22 -26.05 16.43
N GLU A 127 23.21 -26.92 16.63
CA GLU A 127 24.58 -26.59 17.08
C GLU A 127 25.21 -25.45 16.26
#